data_AF-A0A397VYS1-F1
#
_entry.id   AF-A0A397VYS1-F1
#
_cell.length_a   1.000
_cell.length_b   1.000
_cell.length_c   1.000
_cell.angle_alpha   90.00
_cell.angle_beta   90.00
_cell.angle_gamma   90.00
#
_symmetry.space_group_name_H-M   'P 1'
#
loop_
_entity.id
_entity.type
_entity.pdbx_description
1 polymer ?
#
loop_
_entity_poly.entity_id
_entity_poly.type
_entity_poly.pdbx_seq_one_letter_code
_entity_poly.pdbx_strand_id
1 'polypeptide(L)'
;MNWTKGQNMIEMIPQKPSLCNKLWKAVSLSAFVNLHKFMQKSLIDNAKEMNNDIALELADGSAIYIRKQKCTAAFKNISEWLLAFKAYIDAVLIIYEHHEQELNIYRDHINELCVRYKFTVVMRYDEKQRVALVMDRDSTLMDRNIEAEGKSFDATTARKPKEMWRHPTYANVQWFDRKEICINWNCHSCTEEKSAAEFTHA
;
A
#
# COMPACT_ATOMS: atom_id res chain seq x y z
N MET A 1 -20.61 5.89 -21.71
CA MET A 1 -19.30 6.07 -22.40
C MET A 1 -19.12 4.94 -23.40
N ASN A 2 -18.65 5.23 -24.63
CA ASN A 2 -18.27 4.18 -25.58
C ASN A 2 -16.89 3.63 -25.16
N TRP A 3 -16.87 2.40 -24.64
CA TRP A 3 -15.65 1.76 -24.11
C TRP A 3 -14.50 1.77 -25.12
N THR A 4 -14.77 1.45 -26.38
CA THR A 4 -13.74 1.38 -27.43
C THR A 4 -13.05 2.73 -27.63
N LYS A 5 -13.80 3.83 -27.60
CA LYS A 5 -13.23 5.19 -27.71
C LYS A 5 -12.41 5.56 -26.46
N GLY A 6 -12.92 5.23 -25.27
CA GLY A 6 -12.21 5.46 -24.01
C GLY A 6 -10.92 4.65 -23.89
N GLN A 7 -10.93 3.39 -24.35
CA GLN A 7 -9.77 2.52 -24.37
C GLN A 7 -8.66 3.10 -25.26
N ASN A 8 -8.98 3.54 -26.47
CA ASN A 8 -8.00 4.17 -27.36
C ASN A 8 -7.38 5.42 -26.72
N MET A 9 -8.18 6.22 -26.00
CA MET A 9 -7.65 7.38 -25.26
C MET A 9 -6.68 6.96 -24.16
N ILE A 10 -7.03 5.96 -23.36
CA ILE A 10 -6.15 5.40 -22.32
C ILE A 10 -4.85 4.87 -22.94
N GLU A 11 -4.91 4.21 -24.10
CA GLU A 11 -3.73 3.65 -24.78
C GLU A 11 -2.73 4.72 -25.24
N MET A 12 -3.17 5.95 -25.50
CA MET A 12 -2.30 7.06 -25.88
C MET A 12 -1.66 7.78 -24.70
N ILE A 13 -2.04 7.47 -23.45
CA ILE A 13 -1.51 8.16 -22.27
C ILE A 13 -0.08 7.71 -21.99
N PRO A 14 0.91 8.63 -21.97
CA PRO A 14 2.27 8.30 -21.65
C PRO A 14 2.37 7.82 -20.19
N GLN A 15 3.22 6.82 -19.94
CA GLN A 15 3.50 6.31 -18.60
C GLN A 15 2.29 5.77 -17.82
N LYS A 16 1.20 5.41 -18.51
CA LYS A 16 0.02 4.80 -17.86
C LYS A 16 0.41 3.51 -17.13
N PRO A 17 -0.21 3.20 -15.98
CA PRO A 17 -0.05 1.91 -15.32
C PRO A 17 -0.33 0.75 -16.27
N SER A 18 0.52 -0.28 -16.22
CA SER A 18 0.30 -1.50 -17.00
C SER A 18 -0.77 -2.33 -16.33
N LEU A 19 -2.00 -2.19 -16.81
CA LEU A 19 -3.17 -2.96 -16.37
C LEU A 19 -3.80 -3.64 -17.59
N CYS A 20 -4.31 -4.85 -17.44
CA CYS A 20 -5.14 -5.45 -18.49
C CYS A 20 -6.43 -4.66 -18.73
N ASN A 21 -6.97 -4.83 -19.93
CA ASN A 21 -8.21 -4.21 -20.39
C ASN A 21 -9.37 -4.41 -19.39
N LYS A 22 -9.49 -5.60 -18.78
CA LYS A 22 -10.53 -5.89 -17.78
C LYS A 22 -10.43 -4.99 -16.54
N LEU A 23 -9.21 -4.69 -16.07
CA LEU A 23 -9.01 -3.80 -14.92
C LEU A 23 -9.25 -2.35 -15.30
N TRP A 24 -8.74 -1.90 -16.46
CA TRP A 24 -9.05 -0.56 -16.97
C TRP A 24 -10.56 -0.34 -17.07
N LYS A 25 -11.29 -1.29 -17.66
CA LYS A 25 -12.74 -1.22 -17.77
C LYS A 25 -13.44 -1.17 -16.41
N ALA A 26 -12.94 -1.88 -15.41
CA ALA A 26 -13.50 -1.82 -14.06
C ALA A 26 -13.31 -0.43 -13.43
N VAL A 27 -12.11 0.15 -13.54
CA VAL A 27 -11.80 1.50 -13.06
C VAL A 27 -12.66 2.55 -13.78
N SER A 28 -12.75 2.49 -15.11
CA SER A 28 -13.53 3.45 -15.92
C SER A 28 -15.04 3.38 -15.74
N LEU A 29 -15.55 2.31 -15.13
CA LEU A 29 -16.98 2.16 -14.82
C LEU A 29 -17.27 2.41 -13.34
N SER A 30 -16.26 2.87 -12.58
CA SER A 30 -16.30 2.97 -11.12
C SER A 30 -16.82 1.68 -10.47
N ALA A 31 -16.46 0.53 -11.04
CA ALA A 31 -16.85 -0.78 -10.53
C ALA A 31 -15.90 -1.20 -9.41
N PHE A 32 -16.34 -2.16 -8.58
CA PHE A 32 -15.52 -2.62 -7.47
C PHE A 32 -14.24 -3.29 -7.97
N VAL A 33 -13.10 -2.76 -7.53
CA VAL A 33 -11.76 -3.30 -7.80
C VAL A 33 -11.21 -3.92 -6.52
N ASN A 34 -10.96 -5.22 -6.55
CA ASN A 34 -10.22 -5.88 -5.49
C ASN A 34 -8.73 -5.52 -5.61
N LEU A 35 -8.23 -4.68 -4.70
CA LEU A 35 -6.86 -4.12 -4.74
C LEU A 35 -5.78 -5.20 -4.73
N HIS A 36 -6.03 -6.33 -4.09
CA HIS A 36 -5.10 -7.43 -4.06
C HIS A 36 -4.96 -8.09 -5.44
N LYS A 37 -6.08 -8.36 -6.13
CA LYS A 37 -6.07 -8.84 -7.52
C LYS A 37 -5.52 -7.78 -8.48
N PHE A 38 -5.78 -6.51 -8.20
CA PHE A 38 -5.30 -5.38 -9.00
C PHE A 38 -3.76 -5.34 -9.02
N MET A 39 -3.13 -5.36 -7.86
CA MET A 39 -1.67 -5.35 -7.72
C MET A 39 -1.02 -6.60 -8.35
N GLN A 40 -1.64 -7.77 -8.24
CA GLN A 40 -1.09 -8.98 -8.86
C GLN A 40 -1.14 -8.95 -10.37
N LYS A 41 -2.28 -8.58 -10.94
CA LYS A 41 -2.46 -8.59 -12.40
C LYS A 41 -1.68 -7.48 -13.08
N SER A 42 -1.52 -6.32 -12.43
CA SER A 42 -0.64 -5.26 -12.93
C SER A 42 0.83 -5.70 -13.00
N LEU A 43 1.28 -6.58 -12.10
CA LEU A 43 2.61 -7.17 -12.12
C LEU A 43 2.74 -8.33 -13.11
N ILE A 44 1.71 -9.18 -13.21
CA ILE A 44 1.74 -10.39 -14.04
C ILE A 44 1.53 -10.09 -15.53
N ASP A 45 0.71 -9.11 -15.92
CA ASP A 45 0.49 -8.83 -17.35
C ASP A 45 1.73 -8.18 -18.04
N ASN A 46 2.69 -7.65 -17.26
CA ASN A 46 4.02 -7.25 -17.75
C ASN A 46 4.95 -8.44 -18.00
N ALA A 47 4.71 -9.57 -17.34
CA ALA A 47 5.45 -10.80 -17.50
C ALA A 47 4.55 -11.79 -18.25
N LYS A 48 4.59 -11.73 -19.60
CA LYS A 48 3.91 -12.66 -20.52
C LYS A 48 3.64 -14.01 -19.85
N GLU A 49 2.36 -14.38 -19.76
CA GLU A 49 1.85 -15.65 -19.20
C GLU A 49 2.89 -16.78 -19.24
N MET A 50 3.65 -16.92 -18.15
CA MET A 50 4.56 -18.04 -17.93
C MET A 50 4.14 -18.67 -16.60
N ASN A 51 3.58 -19.87 -16.74
CA ASN A 51 2.97 -20.61 -15.64
C ASN A 51 3.98 -21.49 -14.89
N ASN A 52 5.28 -21.36 -15.19
CA ASN A 52 6.36 -22.17 -14.63
C ASN A 52 7.35 -21.32 -13.85
N ASP A 53 7.98 -21.91 -12.83
CA ASP A 53 9.17 -21.35 -12.17
C ASP A 53 10.19 -20.99 -13.26
N ILE A 54 10.60 -19.71 -13.30
CA ILE A 54 11.56 -19.25 -14.31
C ILE A 54 12.95 -19.65 -13.81
N ALA A 55 13.57 -20.61 -14.49
CA ALA A 55 14.99 -20.87 -14.37
C ALA A 55 15.73 -19.90 -15.30
N LEU A 56 16.51 -18.98 -14.74
CA LEU A 56 17.46 -18.17 -15.50
C LEU A 56 18.80 -18.90 -15.50
N GLU A 57 19.22 -19.38 -16.67
CA GLU A 57 20.55 -19.97 -16.82
C GLU A 57 21.62 -18.89 -16.90
N LEU A 58 22.66 -19.05 -16.09
CA LEU A 58 23.87 -18.25 -16.07
C LEU A 58 24.87 -18.84 -17.08
N ALA A 59 25.81 -18.00 -17.53
CA ALA A 59 26.82 -18.39 -18.52
C ALA A 59 27.76 -19.52 -18.04
N ASP A 60 27.80 -19.80 -16.74
CA ASP A 60 28.56 -20.88 -16.12
C ASP A 60 27.77 -22.20 -16.03
N GLY A 61 26.54 -22.25 -16.56
CA GLY A 61 25.66 -23.42 -16.53
C GLY A 61 24.88 -23.58 -15.22
N SER A 62 24.97 -22.62 -14.29
CA SER A 62 24.13 -22.61 -13.09
C SER A 62 22.77 -21.96 -13.37
N ALA A 63 21.74 -22.29 -12.59
CA ALA A 63 20.39 -21.78 -12.79
C ALA A 63 19.84 -21.08 -11.53
N ILE A 64 19.27 -19.88 -11.70
CA ILE A 64 18.51 -19.17 -10.66
C ILE A 64 17.03 -19.47 -10.86
N TYR A 65 16.40 -20.06 -9.84
CA TYR A 65 14.97 -20.33 -9.86
C TYR A 65 14.18 -19.21 -9.20
N ILE A 66 13.40 -18.47 -9.99
CA ILE A 66 12.43 -17.51 -9.47
C ILE A 66 11.14 -18.26 -9.16
N ARG A 67 10.96 -18.65 -7.89
CA ARG A 67 9.73 -19.30 -7.43
C ARG A 67 8.59 -18.29 -7.37
N LYS A 68 7.48 -18.59 -8.04
CA LYS A 68 6.27 -17.77 -7.94
C LYS A 68 5.71 -17.89 -6.52
N GLN A 69 5.72 -16.79 -5.75
CA GLN A 69 5.18 -16.80 -4.40
C GLN A 69 3.67 -17.09 -4.43
N LYS A 70 3.25 -18.15 -3.74
CA LYS A 70 1.83 -18.50 -3.59
C LYS A 70 1.12 -17.30 -2.95
N CYS A 71 0.25 -16.67 -3.73
CA CYS A 71 -0.41 -15.44 -3.33
C CYS A 71 -1.46 -15.71 -2.25
N THR A 72 -1.28 -15.10 -1.07
CA THR A 72 -2.26 -15.11 0.02
C THR A 72 -3.39 -14.16 -0.34
N ALA A 73 -4.66 -14.50 -0.13
CA ALA A 73 -5.80 -13.65 -0.53
C ALA A 73 -5.93 -12.30 0.20
N ALA A 74 -5.01 -11.99 1.12
CA ALA A 74 -5.04 -10.82 1.98
C ALA A 74 -3.67 -10.15 2.03
N PHE A 75 -3.67 -8.83 2.20
CA PHE A 75 -2.47 -8.05 2.52
C PHE A 75 -1.89 -8.52 3.86
N LYS A 76 -0.56 -8.59 3.95
CA LYS A 76 0.14 -8.96 5.19
C LYS A 76 0.32 -7.77 6.12
N ASN A 77 0.46 -6.58 5.57
CA ASN A 77 0.73 -5.34 6.31
C ASN A 77 0.24 -4.11 5.55
N ILE A 78 0.30 -2.96 6.22
CA ILE A 78 -0.16 -1.67 5.68
C ILE A 78 0.65 -1.21 4.47
N SER A 79 1.95 -1.53 4.40
CA SER A 79 2.80 -1.15 3.26
C SER A 79 2.35 -1.82 1.97
N GLU A 80 1.98 -3.11 2.01
CA GLU A 80 1.41 -3.81 0.84
C GLU A 80 0.09 -3.17 0.37
N TRP A 81 -0.78 -2.78 1.33
CA TRP A 81 -2.02 -2.08 1.00
C TRP A 81 -1.76 -0.68 0.42
N LEU A 82 -0.83 0.10 1.00
CA LEU A 82 -0.48 1.43 0.52
C LEU A 82 0.07 1.40 -0.92
N LEU A 83 0.91 0.41 -1.24
CA LEU A 83 1.42 0.21 -2.60
C LEU A 83 0.28 -0.13 -3.58
N ALA A 84 -0.59 -1.07 -3.21
CA ALA A 84 -1.74 -1.43 -4.04
C ALA A 84 -2.71 -0.27 -4.24
N PHE A 85 -2.98 0.49 -3.17
CA PHE A 85 -3.88 1.63 -3.21
C PHE A 85 -3.28 2.79 -4.01
N LYS A 86 -1.98 3.08 -3.90
CA LYS A 86 -1.29 4.07 -4.74
C LYS A 86 -1.40 3.73 -6.22
N ALA A 87 -1.15 2.48 -6.59
CA ALA A 87 -1.30 2.05 -7.98
C ALA A 87 -2.74 2.17 -8.48
N TYR A 88 -3.73 1.94 -7.61
CA TYR A 88 -5.13 2.16 -7.90
C TYR A 88 -5.46 3.64 -8.08
N ILE A 89 -4.98 4.53 -7.19
CA ILE A 89 -5.11 5.99 -7.32
C ILE A 89 -4.56 6.44 -8.67
N ASP A 90 -3.35 6.01 -9.03
CA ASP A 90 -2.72 6.40 -10.30
C ASP A 90 -3.54 6.01 -11.52
N ALA A 91 -4.23 4.87 -11.46
CA ALA A 91 -5.15 4.45 -12.51
C ALA A 91 -6.47 5.23 -12.50
N VAL A 92 -7.00 5.56 -11.33
CA VAL A 92 -8.24 6.34 -11.19
C VAL A 92 -8.04 7.76 -11.70
N LEU A 93 -6.94 8.43 -11.32
CA LEU A 93 -6.67 9.82 -11.67
C LEU A 93 -6.45 10.05 -13.17
N ILE A 94 -6.03 9.01 -13.90
CA ILE A 94 -5.99 9.02 -15.36
C ILE A 94 -7.38 9.26 -15.98
N ILE A 95 -8.44 8.82 -15.31
CA ILE A 95 -9.83 8.89 -15.81
C ILE A 95 -10.59 10.02 -15.11
N TYR A 96 -10.37 10.16 -13.80
CA TYR A 96 -11.10 11.06 -12.92
C TYR A 96 -10.13 11.89 -12.08
N GLU A 97 -9.46 12.84 -12.72
CA GLU A 97 -8.42 13.70 -12.13
C GLU A 97 -8.84 14.41 -10.84
N HIS A 98 -10.13 14.79 -10.73
CA HIS A 98 -10.65 15.55 -9.59
C HIS A 98 -10.79 14.75 -8.27
N HIS A 99 -10.59 13.43 -8.27
CA HIS A 99 -10.70 12.61 -7.05
C HIS A 99 -9.42 12.53 -6.22
N GLU A 100 -8.32 13.18 -6.64
CA GLU A 100 -7.02 13.06 -5.96
C GLU A 100 -7.10 13.39 -4.47
N GLN A 101 -7.76 14.50 -4.13
CA GLN A 101 -7.88 14.92 -2.74
C GLN A 101 -8.67 13.90 -1.90
N GLU A 102 -9.84 13.46 -2.38
CA GLU A 102 -10.67 12.47 -1.70
C GLU A 102 -9.91 11.17 -1.42
N LEU A 103 -9.24 10.63 -2.44
CA LEU A 103 -8.48 9.39 -2.34
C LEU A 103 -7.29 9.50 -1.38
N ASN A 104 -6.59 10.64 -1.38
CA ASN A 104 -5.50 10.89 -0.45
C ASN A 104 -6.01 11.01 1.00
N ILE A 105 -7.12 11.70 1.23
CA ILE A 105 -7.74 11.79 2.56
C ILE A 105 -8.14 10.38 3.04
N TYR A 106 -8.75 9.58 2.18
CA TYR A 106 -9.12 8.20 2.52
C TYR A 106 -7.90 7.32 2.84
N ARG A 107 -6.80 7.45 2.07
CA ARG A 107 -5.53 6.77 2.37
C ARG A 107 -5.05 7.10 3.78
N ASP A 108 -5.06 8.38 4.13
CA ASP A 108 -4.56 8.85 5.42
C ASP A 108 -5.49 8.41 6.57
N HIS A 109 -6.81 8.38 6.33
CA HIS A 109 -7.79 7.83 7.26
C HIS A 109 -7.55 6.35 7.56
N ILE A 110 -7.33 5.51 6.53
CA ILE A 110 -7.01 4.09 6.73
C ILE A 110 -5.69 3.92 7.49
N ASN A 111 -4.69 4.77 7.23
CA ASN A 111 -3.43 4.75 7.95
C ASN A 111 -3.63 5.08 9.44
N GLU A 112 -4.42 6.11 9.77
CA GLU A 112 -4.79 6.45 11.14
C GLU A 112 -5.51 5.30 11.86
N LEU A 113 -6.49 4.67 11.18
CA LEU A 113 -7.18 3.50 11.72
C LEU A 113 -6.22 2.34 12.01
N CYS A 114 -5.20 2.12 11.17
CA CYS A 114 -4.19 1.09 11.39
C CYS A 114 -3.28 1.35 12.59
N VAL A 115 -3.16 2.61 13.05
CA VAL A 115 -2.47 2.93 14.30
C VAL A 115 -3.31 2.44 15.50
N ARG A 116 -4.62 2.67 15.45
CA ARG A 116 -5.55 2.42 16.57
C ARG A 116 -6.10 0.99 16.64
N TYR A 117 -6.26 0.33 15.50
CA TYR A 117 -6.95 -0.95 15.38
C TYR A 117 -6.09 -2.04 14.74
N LYS A 118 -6.48 -3.30 14.94
CA LYS A 118 -5.83 -4.44 14.28
C LYS A 118 -5.95 -4.30 12.76
N PHE A 119 -4.85 -4.47 12.05
CA PHE A 119 -4.78 -4.34 10.59
C PHE A 119 -5.85 -5.17 9.85
N THR A 120 -6.06 -6.42 10.25
CA THR A 120 -7.07 -7.32 9.64
C THR A 120 -8.52 -6.85 9.79
N VAL A 121 -8.78 -6.00 10.78
CA VAL A 121 -10.09 -5.38 10.99
C VAL A 121 -10.23 -4.18 10.06
N VAL A 122 -9.21 -3.33 9.99
CA VAL A 122 -9.18 -2.17 9.08
C VAL A 122 -9.30 -2.59 7.62
N MET A 123 -8.65 -3.68 7.20
CA MET A 123 -8.78 -4.19 5.82
C MET A 123 -10.19 -4.67 5.46
N ARG A 124 -10.92 -5.26 6.43
CA ARG A 124 -12.32 -5.63 6.23
C ARG A 124 -13.23 -4.41 6.15
N TYR A 125 -12.92 -3.37 6.92
CA TYR A 125 -13.59 -2.07 6.84
C TYR A 125 -13.36 -1.41 5.48
N ASP A 126 -12.10 -1.33 5.02
CA ASP A 126 -11.75 -0.78 3.70
C ASP A 126 -12.53 -1.46 2.57
N GLU A 127 -12.55 -2.79 2.57
CA GLU A 127 -13.28 -3.55 1.55
C GLU A 127 -14.77 -3.23 1.57
N LYS A 128 -15.39 -3.19 2.74
CA LYS A 128 -16.81 -2.84 2.88
C LYS A 128 -17.11 -1.43 2.41
N GLN A 129 -16.26 -0.46 2.74
CA GLN A 129 -16.43 0.92 2.30
C GLN A 129 -16.38 1.05 0.79
N ARG A 130 -15.36 0.46 0.16
CA ARG A 130 -15.23 0.49 -1.30
C ARG A 130 -16.34 -0.29 -2.01
N VAL A 131 -16.91 -1.33 -1.40
CA VAL A 131 -18.10 -2.02 -1.95
C VAL A 131 -19.35 -1.14 -1.83
N ALA A 132 -19.54 -0.47 -0.69
CA ALA A 132 -20.69 0.42 -0.48
C ALA A 132 -20.73 1.56 -1.49
N LEU A 133 -19.57 2.17 -1.79
CA LEU A 133 -19.44 3.22 -2.81
C LEU A 133 -19.93 2.80 -4.21
N VAL A 134 -19.78 1.52 -4.56
CA VAL A 134 -20.27 1.02 -5.86
C VAL A 134 -21.80 0.88 -5.87
N MET A 135 -22.40 0.67 -4.71
CA MET A 135 -23.86 0.55 -4.55
C MET A 135 -24.54 1.92 -4.48
N ASP A 136 -23.85 2.93 -3.93
CA ASP A 136 -24.34 4.30 -3.83
C ASP A 136 -23.37 5.28 -4.50
N ARG A 137 -23.71 5.70 -5.72
CA ARG A 137 -22.85 6.54 -6.55
C ARG A 137 -22.81 8.00 -6.12
N ASP A 138 -23.74 8.42 -5.29
CA ASP A 138 -23.79 9.78 -4.77
C ASP A 138 -22.96 9.92 -3.47
N SER A 139 -22.46 8.79 -2.94
CA SER A 139 -21.61 8.73 -1.77
C SER A 139 -20.13 8.92 -2.11
N THR A 140 -19.32 9.25 -1.11
CA THR A 140 -17.87 9.38 -1.17
C THR A 140 -17.19 8.34 -0.30
N LEU A 141 -15.90 8.07 -0.53
CA LEU A 141 -15.10 7.20 0.34
C LEU A 141 -14.99 7.71 1.78
N MET A 142 -15.28 8.99 1.99
CA MET A 142 -15.22 9.65 3.29
C MET A 142 -16.57 9.63 4.02
N ASP A 143 -17.64 9.19 3.38
CA ASP A 143 -18.94 9.08 4.04
C ASP A 143 -18.89 7.98 5.08
N ARG A 144 -19.38 8.31 6.28
CA ARG A 144 -19.33 7.38 7.40
C ARG A 144 -20.29 6.24 7.17
N ASN A 145 -19.76 5.03 7.15
CA ASN A 145 -20.56 3.83 7.17
C ASN A 145 -20.68 3.36 8.61
N ILE A 146 -21.65 3.95 9.34
CA ILE A 146 -21.88 3.73 10.77
C ILE A 146 -22.01 2.22 11.08
N GLU A 147 -22.67 1.47 10.19
CA GLU A 147 -22.83 0.03 10.33
C GLU A 147 -21.49 -0.72 10.21
N ALA A 148 -20.68 -0.38 9.19
CA ALA A 148 -19.36 -0.99 9.02
C ALA A 148 -18.40 -0.59 10.15
N GLU A 149 -18.42 0.66 10.58
CA GLU A 149 -17.61 1.17 11.70
C GLU A 149 -17.99 0.47 13.01
N GLY A 150 -19.28 0.47 13.39
CA GLY A 150 -19.75 -0.15 14.63
C GLY A 150 -19.51 -1.67 14.70
N LYS A 151 -19.49 -2.36 13.56
CA LYS A 151 -19.13 -3.79 13.48
C LYS A 151 -17.63 -4.07 13.50
N SER A 152 -16.81 -3.07 13.16
CA SER A 152 -15.36 -3.27 12.98
C SER A 152 -14.59 -2.71 14.17
N PHE A 153 -14.99 -1.58 14.73
CA PHE A 153 -14.19 -0.80 15.66
C PHE A 153 -14.83 -0.80 17.05
N ASP A 154 -14.34 -1.71 17.90
CA ASP A 154 -14.71 -1.82 19.30
C ASP A 154 -13.46 -2.05 20.18
N ALA A 155 -13.66 -2.12 21.50
CA ALA A 155 -12.57 -2.31 22.45
C ALA A 155 -11.79 -3.63 22.25
N THR A 156 -12.40 -4.65 21.63
CA THR A 156 -11.78 -5.96 21.37
C THR A 156 -10.90 -5.93 20.11
N THR A 157 -11.21 -5.05 19.15
CA THR A 157 -10.47 -4.86 17.90
C THR A 157 -9.43 -3.75 17.99
N ALA A 158 -9.56 -2.87 18.97
CA ALA A 158 -8.52 -1.92 19.33
C ALA A 158 -7.18 -2.64 19.49
N ARG A 159 -6.11 -2.04 18.96
CA ARG A 159 -4.77 -2.46 19.34
C ARG A 159 -4.65 -2.19 20.83
N LYS A 160 -4.32 -3.23 21.60
CA LYS A 160 -3.85 -3.00 22.96
C LYS A 160 -2.72 -1.99 22.85
N PRO A 161 -2.70 -0.92 23.67
CA PRO A 161 -1.51 -0.10 23.75
C PRO A 161 -0.37 -1.10 24.01
N LYS A 162 0.62 -1.15 23.11
CA LYS A 162 1.93 -1.67 23.51
C LYS A 162 2.21 -0.93 24.81
N GLU A 163 2.56 -1.64 25.88
CA GLU A 163 3.03 -1.05 27.14
C GLU A 163 4.17 -0.07 26.81
N MET A 164 3.81 1.15 26.46
CA MET A 164 4.72 2.22 26.06
C MET A 164 4.94 3.09 27.30
N TRP A 165 5.19 2.41 28.43
CA TRP A 165 5.66 2.94 29.71
C TRP A 165 6.44 1.88 30.51
N ARG A 166 7.00 0.85 29.87
CA ARG A 166 8.24 0.29 30.38
C ARG A 166 9.36 0.95 29.60
N HIS A 167 10.18 1.71 30.31
CA HIS A 167 11.39 2.32 29.79
C HIS A 167 12.07 1.39 28.78
N PRO A 168 12.40 1.88 27.57
CA PRO A 168 13.28 1.12 26.71
C PRO A 168 14.63 1.07 27.42
N THR A 169 15.00 -0.11 27.92
CA THR A 169 16.40 -0.47 28.10
C THR A 169 17.00 -0.50 26.68
N TYR A 170 17.34 0.68 26.17
CA TYR A 170 18.06 0.84 24.91
C TYR A 170 19.41 0.15 25.06
N ALA A 171 19.64 -0.88 24.26
CA ALA A 171 20.99 -1.36 23.98
C ALA A 171 21.04 -1.88 22.54
N ASN A 172 20.92 -0.96 21.59
CA ASN A 172 21.52 -1.13 20.27
C ASN A 172 22.44 0.07 20.03
N VAL A 173 23.40 0.22 20.94
CA VAL A 173 24.47 1.21 20.84
C VAL A 173 25.49 0.66 19.87
N GLN A 174 25.62 1.27 18.70
CA GLN A 174 26.75 1.00 17.82
C GLN A 174 27.93 1.85 18.27
N TRP A 175 29.04 1.17 18.56
CA TRP A 175 30.29 1.77 19.02
C TRP A 175 31.28 1.81 17.86
N PHE A 176 31.95 2.94 17.66
CA PHE A 176 33.11 3.04 16.79
C PHE A 176 34.18 3.86 17.51
N ASP A 177 35.39 3.32 17.61
CA ASP A 177 36.53 3.96 18.29
C ASP A 177 36.21 4.47 19.71
N ARG A 178 35.56 3.63 20.52
CA ARG A 178 35.12 3.93 21.90
C ARG A 178 34.18 5.15 22.02
N LYS A 179 33.60 5.60 20.91
CA LYS A 179 32.54 6.63 20.88
C LYS A 179 31.24 6.01 20.40
N GLU A 180 30.15 6.43 21.03
CA GLU A 180 28.79 6.10 20.58
C GLU A 180 28.46 6.93 19.34
N ILE A 181 27.95 6.27 18.30
CA ILE A 181 27.51 6.95 17.08
C ILE A 181 26.06 7.40 17.26
N CYS A 182 25.83 8.71 17.21
CA CYS A 182 24.49 9.28 17.18
C CYS A 182 23.99 9.35 15.72
N ILE A 183 22.83 8.74 15.44
CA ILE A 183 22.11 8.77 14.16
C ILE A 183 20.75 9.45 14.35
N ASN A 184 20.11 9.91 13.27
CA ASN A 184 18.95 10.80 13.31
C ASN A 184 17.76 10.34 14.21
N TRP A 185 17.65 9.04 14.48
CA TRP A 185 16.63 8.47 15.38
C TRP A 185 17.01 8.39 16.87
N ASN A 186 18.27 8.64 17.26
CA ASN A 186 18.72 8.64 18.67
C ASN A 186 19.25 10.01 19.16
N CYS A 187 19.17 11.05 18.32
CA CYS A 187 19.76 12.38 18.59
C CYS A 187 19.28 13.01 19.90
N HIS A 188 18.01 12.79 20.29
CA HIS A 188 17.46 13.31 21.55
C HIS A 188 18.05 12.72 22.83
N SER A 189 18.75 11.58 22.74
CA SER A 189 19.36 10.89 23.88
C SER A 189 20.87 11.14 24.00
N CYS A 190 21.48 11.78 22.99
CA CYS A 190 22.89 12.08 22.99
C CYS A 190 23.15 13.38 23.76
N THR A 191 23.97 13.31 24.81
CA THR A 191 24.41 14.49 25.56
C THR A 191 25.28 15.38 24.68
N GLU A 192 25.03 16.69 24.72
CA GLU A 192 25.47 17.73 23.76
C GLU A 192 27.00 17.89 23.56
N GLU A 193 27.85 17.10 24.21
CA GLU A 193 29.31 17.28 24.11
C GLU A 193 29.99 16.56 22.94
N LYS A 194 29.27 15.88 22.03
CA LYS A 194 29.91 15.14 20.94
C LYS A 194 29.21 15.39 19.61
N SER A 195 29.89 16.21 18.80
CA SER A 195 29.62 16.61 17.41
C SER A 195 28.75 15.62 16.62
N ALA A 196 27.54 16.06 16.28
CA ALA A 196 26.73 15.44 15.24
C ALA A 196 27.51 15.50 13.92
N ALA A 197 27.77 14.35 13.30
CA ALA A 197 28.31 14.32 11.95
C ALA A 197 27.19 14.68 10.98
N GLU A 198 27.23 15.89 10.43
CA GLU A 198 26.45 16.27 9.25
C GLU A 198 26.92 15.42 8.06
N PHE A 199 26.13 14.43 7.67
CA PHE A 199 26.27 13.81 6.36
C PHE A 199 25.45 14.62 5.35
N THR A 200 26.07 15.66 4.78
CA THR A 200 25.63 16.26 3.52
C THR A 200 26.01 15.33 2.38
N HIS A 201 25.03 14.81 1.64
CA HIS A 201 25.28 14.12 0.37
C HIS A 201 25.03 15.09 -0.79
N ALA A 202 26.12 15.36 -1.50
CA ALA A 202 26.16 15.72 -2.92
C ALA A 202 25.83 14.50 -3.80
#